data_AF-A0A8S2QAJ3-F1
#
_entry.id   AF-A0A8S2QAJ3-F1
#
_cell.length_a   1.000
_cell.length_b   1.000
_cell.length_c   1.000
_cell.angle_alpha   90.00
_cell.angle_beta   90.00
_cell.angle_gamma   90.00
#
_symmetry.space_group_name_H-M   'P 1'
#
loop_
_entity.id
_entity.type
_entity.pdbx_description
1 polymer ?
#
loop_
_entity_poly.entity_id
_entity_poly.type
_entity_poly.pdbx_seq_one_letter_code
_entity_poly.pdbx_strand_id
1 'polypeptide(L)'
;MKDVIRPVDPATLKSLTPSIRTFELKEECGINNLPNQIMAKAISDGFVFNILCVGETACGKSSLLDSLFNTRLDSTPSTHDIPRVFLRKNTYDLFEREIRLKLTVVETAGFGDQINKDDSFKVIGDFIDSQFQSHLDEELKIRRNLANYHDTRIHVCLYFISPTGHSLKALDLVTMKHLDSKVNIIPIIAKSDTISKPELQRFKQNILNELHTAGVKIYRFPIDDETLAEENIKANNLLPLAVVGSNETVKVGNQYVRARQYPWGVVQETCRFYFASFQINEQLTNIKKQYKDQKDKCDEKWRILEQEMNLFEQRKRTNMETMKKGTKKK
;
A
#
# COMPACT_ATOMS: atom_id res chain seq x y z
N MET A 1 23.19 -35.00 44.22
CA MET A 1 21.88 -35.41 43.68
C MET A 1 21.12 -34.12 43.37
N LYS A 2 20.75 -33.90 42.11
CA LYS A 2 20.03 -32.69 41.69
C LYS A 2 18.55 -32.91 41.97
N ASP A 3 18.00 -32.19 42.94
CA ASP A 3 16.57 -32.20 43.22
C ASP A 3 15.86 -31.48 42.07
N VAL A 4 15.30 -32.28 41.17
CA VAL A 4 14.40 -31.83 40.12
C VAL A 4 13.12 -31.38 40.81
N ILE A 5 12.89 -30.07 40.85
CA ILE A 5 11.63 -29.47 41.28
C ILE A 5 10.56 -29.94 40.29
N ARG A 6 9.72 -30.90 40.71
CA ARG A 6 8.55 -31.31 39.93
C ARG A 6 7.43 -30.30 40.17
N PRO A 7 6.67 -29.91 39.12
CA PRO A 7 5.48 -29.10 39.31
C PRO A 7 4.48 -29.87 40.19
N VAL A 8 3.95 -29.21 41.21
CA VAL A 8 2.96 -29.77 42.13
C VAL A 8 1.60 -29.73 41.44
N ASP A 9 0.87 -30.85 41.44
CA ASP A 9 -0.47 -30.92 40.88
C ASP A 9 -1.41 -29.89 41.53
N PRO A 10 -2.23 -29.16 40.75
CA PRO A 10 -3.08 -28.08 41.26
C PRO A 10 -4.18 -28.56 42.22
N ALA A 11 -4.51 -29.86 42.21
CA ALA A 11 -5.44 -30.47 43.15
C ALA A 11 -4.88 -30.52 44.58
N THR A 12 -3.57 -30.69 44.72
CA THR A 12 -2.88 -30.82 46.01
C THR A 12 -2.74 -29.46 46.72
N LEU A 13 -2.70 -28.37 45.96
CA LEU A 13 -2.67 -26.99 46.48
C LEU A 13 -4.04 -26.50 46.98
N LYS A 14 -5.15 -27.04 46.45
CA LYS A 14 -6.51 -26.68 46.88
C LYS A 14 -6.88 -27.22 48.27
N SER A 15 -6.19 -28.25 48.78
CA SER A 15 -6.51 -28.87 50.08
C SER A 15 -5.80 -28.22 51.28
N LEU A 16 -4.78 -27.38 51.03
CA LEU A 16 -3.89 -26.90 52.10
C LEU A 16 -4.31 -25.56 52.73
N THR A 17 -5.14 -24.73 52.07
CA THR A 17 -5.72 -23.52 52.69
C THR A 17 -7.01 -23.06 51.98
N PRO A 18 -8.09 -22.69 52.70
CA PRO A 18 -9.34 -22.23 52.11
C PRO A 18 -9.30 -20.79 51.55
N SER A 19 -8.12 -20.13 51.51
CA SER A 19 -7.99 -18.73 51.07
C SER A 19 -7.22 -18.53 49.76
N ILE A 20 -6.72 -19.59 49.11
CA ILE A 20 -6.04 -19.44 47.81
C ILE A 20 -7.10 -19.41 46.71
N ARG A 21 -7.45 -18.20 46.25
CA ARG A 21 -8.21 -18.00 45.01
C ARG A 21 -7.31 -18.36 43.84
N THR A 22 -7.49 -19.56 43.27
CA THR A 22 -6.84 -19.92 42.01
C THR A 22 -7.56 -19.19 40.88
N PHE A 23 -6.87 -18.26 40.21
CA PHE A 23 -7.37 -17.65 38.98
C PHE A 23 -7.29 -18.72 37.88
N GLU A 24 -8.43 -19.24 37.46
CA GLU A 24 -8.51 -20.08 36.26
C GLU A 24 -8.31 -19.15 35.05
N LEU A 25 -7.10 -19.14 34.51
CA LEU A 25 -6.81 -18.50 33.25
C LEU A 25 -7.62 -19.24 32.17
N LYS A 26 -8.57 -18.54 31.53
CA LYS A 26 -9.41 -19.09 30.45
C LYS A 26 -8.61 -19.53 29.22
N GLU A 27 -7.38 -19.03 29.08
CA GLU A 27 -6.47 -19.31 27.98
C GLU A 27 -5.04 -19.48 28.50
N GLU A 28 -4.22 -20.26 27.78
CA GLU A 28 -2.80 -20.40 28.06
C GLU A 28 -2.09 -19.05 27.90
N CYS A 29 -1.95 -18.31 28.99
CA CYS A 29 -1.18 -17.08 29.03
C CYS A 29 0.30 -17.42 29.28
N GLY A 30 1.05 -17.66 28.21
CA GLY A 30 2.49 -17.91 28.26
C GLY A 30 3.21 -17.34 27.04
N ILE A 31 4.54 -17.32 27.07
CA ILE A 31 5.38 -16.88 25.93
C ILE A 31 5.08 -17.71 24.67
N ASN A 32 4.67 -18.96 24.84
CA ASN A 32 4.25 -19.86 23.76
C ASN A 32 2.99 -19.35 23.02
N ASN A 33 2.13 -18.57 23.68
CA ASN A 33 0.91 -18.01 23.10
C ASN A 33 1.10 -16.55 22.63
N LEU A 34 2.32 -16.00 22.76
CA LEU A 34 2.66 -14.65 22.27
C LEU A 34 2.39 -14.46 20.77
N PRO A 35 2.66 -15.44 19.87
CA PRO A 35 2.32 -15.29 18.46
C PRO A 35 0.82 -15.11 18.24
N ASN A 36 -0.01 -15.88 18.95
CA ASN A 36 -1.47 -15.77 18.86
C ASN A 36 -1.98 -14.45 19.47
N GLN A 37 -1.36 -13.95 20.53
CA GLN A 37 -1.68 -12.64 21.10
C GLN A 37 -1.31 -11.49 20.16
N ILE A 38 -0.16 -11.57 19.48
CA ILE A 38 0.25 -10.60 18.46
C ILE A 38 -0.71 -10.65 17.27
N MET A 39 -1.10 -11.86 16.85
CA MET A 39 -2.06 -12.06 15.76
C MET A 39 -3.44 -11.53 16.14
N ALA A 40 -3.97 -11.85 17.32
CA ALA A 40 -5.25 -11.34 17.82
C ALA A 40 -5.24 -9.82 17.97
N LYS A 41 -4.12 -9.24 18.42
CA LYS A 41 -3.93 -7.79 18.46
C LYS A 41 -3.90 -7.18 17.05
N ALA A 42 -3.19 -7.78 16.11
CA ALA A 42 -3.16 -7.32 14.72
C ALA A 42 -4.54 -7.41 14.05
N ILE A 43 -5.32 -8.45 14.36
CA ILE A 43 -6.71 -8.61 13.89
C ILE A 43 -7.61 -7.52 14.52
N SER A 44 -7.44 -7.24 15.82
CA SER A 44 -8.18 -6.20 16.53
C SER A 44 -7.86 -4.78 16.07
N ASP A 45 -6.58 -4.48 15.82
CA ASP A 45 -6.11 -3.17 15.36
C ASP A 45 -6.53 -2.92 13.89
N GLY A 46 -6.77 -4.00 13.13
CA GLY A 46 -7.19 -3.94 11.75
C GLY A 46 -6.09 -3.45 10.80
N PHE A 47 -6.43 -3.37 9.52
CA PHE A 47 -5.51 -2.94 8.47
C PHE A 47 -6.05 -1.71 7.77
N VAL A 48 -5.18 -0.73 7.54
CA VAL A 48 -5.49 0.41 6.70
C VAL A 48 -4.86 0.19 5.34
N PHE A 49 -5.65 0.34 4.27
CA PHE A 49 -5.15 0.25 2.91
C PHE A 49 -5.68 1.40 2.06
N ASN A 50 -4.78 2.20 1.50
CA ASN A 50 -5.12 3.37 0.70
C ASN A 50 -4.69 3.15 -0.75
N ILE A 51 -5.64 3.17 -1.67
CA ILE A 51 -5.44 2.98 -3.10
C ILE A 51 -5.72 4.30 -3.81
N LEU A 52 -4.81 4.71 -4.69
CA LEU A 52 -5.03 5.81 -5.62
C LEU A 52 -5.31 5.24 -7.01
N CYS A 53 -6.42 5.63 -7.63
CA CYS A 53 -6.79 5.26 -8.99
C CYS A 53 -6.64 6.45 -9.91
N VAL A 54 -5.65 6.40 -10.80
CA VAL A 54 -5.35 7.45 -11.78
C VAL A 54 -5.70 6.95 -13.17
N GLY A 55 -6.43 7.74 -13.94
CA GLY A 55 -6.64 7.48 -15.36
C GLY A 55 -7.80 8.27 -15.94
N GLU A 56 -7.96 8.18 -17.25
CA GLU A 56 -8.94 8.98 -17.99
C GLU A 56 -10.39 8.79 -17.51
N THR A 57 -11.23 9.80 -17.69
CA THR A 57 -12.65 9.69 -17.39
C THR A 57 -13.27 8.56 -18.23
N ALA A 58 -14.18 7.79 -17.60
CA ALA A 58 -14.81 6.61 -18.20
C ALA A 58 -13.88 5.44 -18.61
N CYS A 59 -12.65 5.34 -18.08
CA CYS A 59 -11.80 4.16 -18.30
C CYS A 59 -12.26 2.91 -17.52
N GLY A 60 -13.17 3.05 -16.54
CA GLY A 60 -13.73 1.94 -15.75
C GLY A 60 -13.08 1.74 -14.39
N LYS A 61 -12.55 2.82 -13.78
CA LYS A 61 -11.92 2.81 -12.44
C LYS A 61 -12.86 2.25 -11.37
N SER A 62 -14.03 2.86 -11.23
CA SER A 62 -15.02 2.48 -10.23
C SER A 62 -15.55 1.06 -10.45
N SER A 63 -15.83 0.66 -11.70
CA SER A 63 -16.23 -0.71 -12.02
C SER A 63 -15.14 -1.74 -11.71
N LEU A 64 -13.85 -1.40 -11.87
CA LEU A 64 -12.77 -2.29 -11.47
C LEU A 64 -12.74 -2.47 -9.95
N LEU A 65 -12.92 -1.39 -9.20
CA LEU A 65 -12.91 -1.40 -7.74
C LEU A 65 -14.11 -2.15 -7.15
N ASP A 66 -15.31 -1.89 -7.68
CA ASP A 66 -16.53 -2.65 -7.35
C ASP A 66 -16.31 -4.14 -7.58
N SER A 67 -15.56 -4.46 -8.63
CA SER A 67 -15.27 -5.84 -8.91
C SER A 67 -14.26 -6.46 -7.95
N LEU A 68 -13.16 -5.74 -7.71
CA LEU A 68 -12.09 -6.15 -6.82
C LEU A 68 -12.59 -6.44 -5.40
N PHE A 69 -13.47 -5.59 -4.88
CA PHE A 69 -13.99 -5.71 -3.50
C PHE A 69 -15.34 -6.41 -3.42
N ASN A 70 -15.87 -6.92 -4.54
CA ASN A 70 -17.18 -7.57 -4.62
C ASN A 70 -18.31 -6.77 -3.94
N THR A 71 -18.18 -5.44 -3.88
CA THR A 71 -19.08 -4.50 -3.20
C THR A 71 -19.42 -3.38 -4.17
N ARG A 72 -20.62 -2.79 -4.04
CA ARG A 72 -20.98 -1.60 -4.82
C ARG A 72 -20.48 -0.39 -4.05
N LEU A 73 -19.41 0.21 -4.52
CA LEU A 73 -18.87 1.44 -3.97
C LEU A 73 -19.71 2.60 -4.55
N ASP A 74 -20.24 3.46 -3.68
CA ASP A 74 -21.00 4.66 -4.09
C ASP A 74 -20.11 5.62 -4.90
N SER A 75 -20.03 5.36 -6.20
CA SER A 75 -19.16 6.06 -7.14
C SER A 75 -20.06 6.84 -8.08
N THR A 76 -20.16 8.16 -7.89
CA THR A 76 -20.90 9.00 -8.82
C THR A 76 -20.11 9.14 -10.12
N PRO A 77 -20.67 8.86 -11.31
CA PRO A 77 -19.95 9.04 -12.55
C PRO A 77 -19.52 10.50 -12.71
N SER A 78 -18.28 10.71 -13.10
CA SER A 78 -17.74 12.05 -13.37
C SER A 78 -18.12 12.48 -14.79
N THR A 79 -18.54 13.73 -14.96
CA THR A 79 -18.78 14.33 -16.28
C THR A 79 -17.48 14.74 -16.95
N HIS A 80 -17.48 14.88 -18.28
CA HIS A 80 -16.30 15.33 -19.03
C HIS A 80 -16.09 16.85 -18.98
N ASP A 81 -17.09 17.62 -18.53
CA ASP A 81 -17.07 19.10 -18.50
C ASP A 81 -16.33 19.66 -17.28
N ILE A 82 -15.59 18.83 -16.55
CA ILE A 82 -14.88 19.24 -15.35
C ILE A 82 -13.67 20.11 -15.77
N PRO A 83 -13.59 21.38 -15.31
CA PRO A 83 -12.55 22.31 -15.76
C PRO A 83 -11.17 22.00 -15.16
N ARG A 84 -11.10 21.27 -14.05
CA ARG A 84 -9.84 20.94 -13.36
C ARG A 84 -9.89 19.53 -12.78
N VAL A 85 -8.78 18.81 -12.88
CA VAL A 85 -8.61 17.53 -12.18
C VAL A 85 -8.85 17.71 -10.69
N PHE A 86 -9.70 16.86 -10.10
CA PHE A 86 -9.88 16.81 -8.66
C PHE A 86 -9.93 15.36 -8.18
N LEU A 87 -9.66 15.17 -6.89
CA LEU A 87 -9.57 13.85 -6.26
C LEU A 87 -10.78 13.62 -5.36
N ARG A 88 -11.44 12.48 -5.53
CA ARG A 88 -12.53 12.02 -4.66
C ARG A 88 -11.98 10.95 -3.72
N LYS A 89 -12.09 11.18 -2.41
CA LYS A 89 -11.67 10.25 -1.38
C LYS A 89 -12.91 9.61 -0.76
N ASN A 90 -13.01 8.29 -0.89
CA ASN A 90 -14.03 7.49 -0.24
C ASN A 90 -13.35 6.48 0.70
N THR A 91 -13.87 6.33 1.92
CA THR A 91 -13.36 5.36 2.89
C THR A 91 -14.45 4.33 3.19
N TYR A 92 -14.08 3.06 3.10
CA TYR A 92 -14.93 1.90 3.28
C TYR A 92 -14.35 1.03 4.38
N ASP A 93 -15.19 0.59 5.32
CA ASP A 93 -14.82 -0.39 6.33
C ASP A 93 -15.30 -1.77 5.87
N LEU A 94 -14.35 -2.57 5.38
CA LEU A 94 -14.57 -3.93 4.87
C LEU A 94 -14.18 -4.96 5.94
N PHE A 95 -14.85 -6.12 5.93
CA PHE A 95 -14.54 -7.24 6.81
C PHE A 95 -14.21 -8.46 5.98
N GLU A 96 -12.95 -8.92 6.04
CA GLU A 96 -12.53 -10.16 5.39
C GLU A 96 -12.10 -11.15 6.46
N ARG A 97 -12.85 -12.26 6.62
CA ARG A 97 -12.55 -13.37 7.54
C ARG A 97 -12.19 -12.88 8.97
N GLU A 98 -13.05 -12.04 9.54
CA GLU A 98 -12.93 -11.42 10.90
C GLU A 98 -11.89 -10.29 11.04
N ILE A 99 -11.13 -10.00 9.98
CA ILE A 99 -10.18 -8.90 9.96
C ILE A 99 -10.87 -7.63 9.45
N ARG A 100 -10.74 -6.53 10.20
CA ARG A 100 -11.19 -5.20 9.79
C ARG A 100 -10.21 -4.58 8.81
N LEU A 101 -10.63 -4.33 7.57
CA LEU A 101 -9.89 -3.61 6.56
C LEU A 101 -10.54 -2.24 6.33
N LYS A 102 -9.86 -1.18 6.77
CA LYS A 102 -10.22 0.19 6.43
C LYS A 102 -9.59 0.56 5.11
N LEU A 103 -10.38 0.44 4.05
CA LEU A 103 -9.98 0.75 2.68
C LEU A 103 -10.30 2.22 2.37
N THR A 104 -9.30 3.01 2.02
CA THR A 104 -9.52 4.32 1.40
C THR A 104 -9.23 4.22 -0.09
N VAL A 105 -10.22 4.55 -0.90
CA VAL A 105 -10.07 4.70 -2.34
C VAL A 105 -10.02 6.19 -2.67
N VAL A 106 -8.99 6.60 -3.40
CA VAL A 106 -8.88 7.94 -3.96
C VAL A 106 -8.97 7.83 -5.48
N GLU A 107 -10.01 8.40 -6.08
CA GLU A 107 -10.21 8.40 -7.53
C GLU A 107 -9.92 9.78 -8.14
N THR A 108 -9.24 9.79 -9.28
CA THR A 108 -9.10 11.02 -10.10
C THR A 108 -10.35 11.24 -10.97
N ALA A 109 -10.95 12.42 -10.85
CA ALA A 109 -12.00 12.90 -11.73
C ALA A 109 -11.47 13.97 -12.69
N GLY A 110 -11.87 13.93 -13.97
CA GLY A 110 -11.46 14.91 -14.97
C GLY A 110 -10.04 14.73 -15.51
N PHE A 111 -9.34 13.63 -15.19
CA PHE A 111 -7.98 13.42 -15.70
C PHE A 111 -8.00 13.20 -17.22
N GLY A 112 -7.25 14.00 -17.97
CA GLY A 112 -7.11 13.86 -19.42
C GLY A 112 -8.23 14.51 -20.27
N ASP A 113 -9.26 15.07 -19.65
CA ASP A 113 -10.39 15.71 -20.34
C ASP A 113 -10.10 17.16 -20.77
N GLN A 114 -9.21 17.86 -20.07
CA GLN A 114 -8.90 19.26 -20.37
C GLN A 114 -8.08 19.42 -21.66
N ILE A 115 -8.25 20.55 -22.35
CA ILE A 115 -7.42 20.93 -23.50
C ILE A 115 -5.98 21.18 -23.05
N ASN A 116 -5.80 21.92 -21.93
CA ASN A 116 -4.49 22.10 -21.30
C ASN A 116 -4.29 21.02 -20.22
N LYS A 117 -3.29 20.17 -20.44
CA LYS A 117 -3.02 18.97 -19.62
C LYS A 117 -1.73 19.09 -18.79
N ASP A 118 -1.03 20.22 -18.89
CA ASP A 118 0.31 20.39 -18.34
C ASP A 118 0.35 20.37 -16.81
N ASP A 119 -0.75 20.75 -16.14
CA ASP A 119 -0.82 20.80 -14.68
C ASP A 119 -1.61 19.64 -14.06
N SER A 120 -2.10 18.68 -14.85
CA SER A 120 -2.93 17.58 -14.36
C SER A 120 -2.18 16.68 -13.36
N PHE A 121 -0.89 16.44 -13.58
CA PHE A 121 -0.07 15.62 -12.67
C PHE A 121 0.29 16.35 -11.36
N LYS A 122 0.33 17.68 -11.36
CA LYS A 122 0.64 18.47 -10.15
C LYS A 122 -0.42 18.29 -9.08
N VAL A 123 -1.71 18.34 -9.46
CA VAL A 123 -2.81 18.12 -8.50
C VAL A 123 -2.71 16.77 -7.80
N ILE A 124 -2.31 15.72 -8.52
CA ILE A 124 -2.13 14.37 -7.97
C ILE A 124 -0.89 14.33 -7.08
N GLY A 125 0.23 14.91 -7.54
CA GLY A 125 1.48 14.99 -6.79
C GLY A 125 1.33 15.76 -5.47
N ASP A 126 0.67 16.93 -5.51
CA ASP A 126 0.42 17.80 -4.35
C ASP A 126 -0.45 17.09 -3.31
N PHE A 127 -1.42 16.29 -3.74
CA PHE A 127 -2.25 15.51 -2.83
C PHE A 127 -1.45 14.43 -2.10
N ILE A 128 -0.60 13.69 -2.83
CA ILE A 128 0.27 12.68 -2.24
C ILE A 128 1.23 13.32 -1.23
N ASP A 129 1.84 14.45 -1.59
CA ASP A 129 2.75 15.20 -0.72
C ASP A 129 2.02 15.70 0.53
N SER A 130 0.78 16.18 0.38
CA SER A 130 -0.07 16.58 1.51
C SER A 130 -0.36 15.42 2.47
N GLN A 131 -0.57 14.19 1.97
CA GLN A 131 -0.75 13.01 2.82
C GLN A 131 0.56 12.64 3.56
N PHE A 132 1.70 12.72 2.88
CA PHE A 132 3.01 12.50 3.51
C PHE A 132 3.31 13.55 4.57
N GLN A 133 3.05 14.82 4.29
CA GLN A 133 3.23 15.90 5.24
C GLN A 133 2.35 15.73 6.48
N SER A 134 1.07 15.39 6.28
CA SER A 134 0.15 15.16 7.40
C SER A 134 0.62 14.04 8.33
N HIS A 135 1.18 12.96 7.75
CA HIS A 135 1.76 11.88 8.53
C HIS A 135 3.04 12.33 9.26
N LEU A 136 3.94 13.04 8.58
CA LEU A 136 5.17 13.56 9.17
C LEU A 136 4.88 14.52 10.33
N ASP A 137 3.91 15.41 10.18
CA ASP A 137 3.49 16.35 11.22
C ASP A 137 3.00 15.60 12.46
N GLU A 138 2.30 14.47 12.31
CA GLU A 138 1.91 13.62 13.43
C GLU A 138 3.12 12.94 14.09
N GLU A 139 4.08 12.45 13.30
CA GLU A 139 5.31 11.84 13.83
C GLU A 139 6.17 12.84 14.62
N LEU A 140 6.17 14.12 14.21
CA LEU A 140 6.93 15.19 14.85
C LEU A 140 6.30 15.72 16.14
N LYS A 141 5.03 15.39 16.45
CA LYS A 141 4.39 15.81 17.71
C LYS A 141 5.14 15.29 18.94
N ILE A 142 5.14 16.07 20.03
CA ILE A 142 5.76 15.67 21.30
C ILE A 142 4.93 14.58 21.99
N ARG A 143 3.59 14.69 21.95
CA ARG A 143 2.66 13.65 22.39
C ARG A 143 2.11 12.91 21.17
N ARG A 144 2.78 11.83 20.79
CA ARG A 144 2.46 11.06 19.59
C ARG A 144 1.40 10.02 19.92
N ASN A 145 0.39 9.90 19.06
CA ASN A 145 -0.54 8.78 19.10
C ASN A 145 -0.49 7.97 17.81
N LEU A 146 0.69 7.42 17.48
CA LEU A 146 0.87 6.63 16.26
C LEU A 146 0.01 5.35 16.25
N ALA A 147 -0.29 4.79 17.42
CA ALA A 147 -1.08 3.57 17.53
C ALA A 147 -2.54 3.77 17.08
N ASN A 148 -3.12 4.95 17.32
CA ASN A 148 -4.49 5.26 16.91
C ASN A 148 -4.55 6.20 15.70
N TYR A 149 -3.41 6.61 15.15
CA TYR A 149 -3.38 7.51 14.00
C TYR A 149 -3.77 6.76 12.73
N HIS A 150 -4.73 7.32 12.01
CA HIS A 150 -5.14 6.76 10.73
C HIS A 150 -4.14 7.15 9.65
N ASP A 151 -3.36 6.18 9.17
CA ASP A 151 -2.43 6.40 8.06
C ASP A 151 -3.21 6.72 6.78
N THR A 152 -3.01 7.92 6.23
CA THR A 152 -3.66 8.37 4.98
C THR A 152 -2.74 8.33 3.78
N ARG A 153 -1.50 7.85 3.93
CA ARG A 153 -0.52 7.75 2.84
C ARG A 153 -1.01 6.77 1.78
N ILE A 154 -0.78 7.11 0.51
CA ILE A 154 -1.13 6.22 -0.60
C ILE A 154 -0.13 5.07 -0.66
N HIS A 155 -0.62 3.83 -0.52
CA HIS A 155 0.24 2.64 -0.56
C HIS A 155 0.50 2.18 -2.00
N VAL A 156 -0.54 2.23 -2.83
CA VAL A 156 -0.51 1.74 -4.22
C VAL A 156 -1.26 2.72 -5.12
N CYS A 157 -0.67 3.02 -6.27
CA CYS A 157 -1.29 3.77 -7.35
C CYS A 157 -1.61 2.84 -8.52
N LEU A 158 -2.90 2.60 -8.76
CA LEU A 158 -3.38 1.89 -9.94
C LEU A 158 -3.48 2.88 -11.09
N TYR A 159 -2.61 2.73 -12.09
CA TYR A 159 -2.59 3.60 -13.26
C TYR A 159 -3.31 2.94 -14.44
N PHE A 160 -4.44 3.51 -14.83
CA PHE A 160 -5.28 3.00 -15.91
C PHE A 160 -4.83 3.59 -17.24
N ILE A 161 -4.26 2.73 -18.08
CA ILE A 161 -3.87 3.02 -19.45
C ILE A 161 -5.05 2.70 -20.35
N SER A 162 -5.43 3.65 -21.20
CA SER A 162 -6.48 3.45 -22.18
C SER A 162 -6.05 2.46 -23.27
N PRO A 163 -6.92 1.52 -23.70
CA PRO A 163 -6.59 0.47 -24.64
C PRO A 163 -6.54 1.01 -26.08
N THR A 164 -5.52 1.79 -26.42
CA THR A 164 -5.35 2.35 -27.77
C THR A 164 -4.78 1.34 -28.76
N GLY A 165 -4.10 0.29 -28.29
CA GLY A 165 -3.47 -0.75 -29.11
C GLY A 165 -2.15 -0.35 -29.77
N HIS A 166 -1.70 0.89 -29.59
CA HIS A 166 -0.45 1.40 -30.16
C HIS A 166 0.64 1.55 -29.09
N SER A 167 0.69 2.73 -28.49
CA SER A 167 1.72 3.20 -27.56
C SER A 167 1.09 4.00 -26.43
N LEU A 168 1.89 4.31 -25.41
CA LEU A 168 1.48 5.08 -24.25
C LEU A 168 1.27 6.55 -24.63
N LYS A 169 0.26 7.19 -24.04
CA LYS A 169 0.02 8.62 -24.29
C LYS A 169 1.12 9.46 -23.65
N ALA A 170 1.46 10.59 -24.27
CA ALA A 170 2.44 11.52 -23.72
C ALA A 170 2.05 12.01 -22.31
N LEU A 171 0.75 12.24 -22.07
CA LEU A 171 0.22 12.58 -20.75
C LEU A 171 0.55 11.51 -19.71
N ASP A 172 0.37 10.24 -20.08
CA ASP A 172 0.59 9.11 -19.17
C ASP A 172 2.07 8.98 -18.82
N LEU A 173 2.95 9.17 -19.81
CA LEU A 173 4.39 9.15 -19.62
C LEU A 173 4.86 10.25 -18.65
N VAL A 174 4.41 11.49 -18.85
CA VAL A 174 4.76 12.63 -17.99
C VAL A 174 4.23 12.42 -16.57
N THR A 175 2.99 11.95 -16.45
CA THR A 175 2.36 11.73 -15.15
C THR A 175 3.05 10.61 -14.37
N MET A 176 3.32 9.46 -15.01
CA MET A 176 3.99 8.35 -14.34
C MET A 176 5.43 8.72 -13.94
N LYS A 177 6.14 9.48 -14.77
CA LYS A 177 7.50 9.97 -14.45
C LYS A 177 7.53 10.92 -13.25
N HIS A 178 6.44 11.64 -12.97
CA HIS A 178 6.37 12.48 -11.78
C HIS A 178 5.97 11.68 -10.52
N LEU A 179 5.16 10.64 -10.70
CA LEU A 179 4.61 9.84 -9.59
C LEU A 179 5.51 8.69 -9.15
N ASP A 180 6.42 8.21 -10.00
CA ASP A 180 7.25 7.01 -9.73
C ASP A 180 8.16 7.12 -8.50
N SER A 181 8.60 8.34 -8.17
CA SER A 181 9.41 8.63 -6.98
C SER A 181 8.60 8.69 -5.68
N LYS A 182 7.27 8.84 -5.78
CA LYS A 182 6.39 9.10 -4.64
C LYS A 182 5.52 7.92 -4.26
N VAL A 183 5.05 7.14 -5.23
CA VAL A 183 4.09 6.04 -5.01
C VAL A 183 4.43 4.80 -5.82
N ASN A 184 4.00 3.64 -5.31
CA ASN A 184 4.14 2.37 -6.02
C ASN A 184 3.12 2.30 -7.17
N ILE A 185 3.57 2.50 -8.40
CA ILE A 185 2.71 2.51 -9.60
C ILE A 185 2.53 1.09 -10.13
N ILE A 186 1.28 0.66 -10.27
CA ILE A 186 0.89 -0.57 -10.97
C ILE A 186 0.16 -0.18 -12.26
N PRO A 187 0.77 -0.38 -13.44
CA PRO A 187 0.13 -0.09 -14.71
C PRO A 187 -0.91 -1.17 -15.07
N ILE A 188 -2.11 -0.70 -15.41
CA ILE A 188 -3.27 -1.52 -15.74
C ILE A 188 -3.81 -1.06 -17.09
N ILE A 189 -3.94 -1.98 -18.05
CA ILE A 189 -4.65 -1.77 -19.30
C ILE A 189 -6.14 -1.94 -19.03
N ALA A 190 -6.86 -0.83 -19.10
CA ALA A 190 -8.31 -0.79 -18.89
C ALA A 190 -9.06 -1.37 -20.09
N LYS A 191 -10.29 -1.88 -19.88
CA LYS A 191 -11.18 -2.40 -20.92
C LYS A 191 -10.43 -3.28 -21.94
N SER A 192 -9.65 -4.25 -21.45
CA SER A 192 -8.82 -5.10 -22.32
C SER A 192 -9.62 -6.00 -23.25
N ASP A 193 -10.94 -6.09 -23.06
CA ASP A 193 -11.91 -6.71 -23.95
C ASP A 193 -12.02 -6.01 -25.32
N THR A 194 -11.50 -4.79 -25.46
CA THR A 194 -11.46 -4.04 -26.72
C THR A 194 -10.30 -4.44 -27.64
N ILE A 195 -9.26 -5.08 -27.12
CA ILE A 195 -8.03 -5.42 -27.86
C ILE A 195 -7.98 -6.94 -28.07
N SER A 196 -7.58 -7.38 -29.26
CA SER A 196 -7.39 -8.81 -29.52
C SER A 196 -6.18 -9.38 -28.75
N LYS A 197 -6.19 -10.69 -28.46
CA LYS A 197 -5.06 -11.35 -27.76
C LYS A 197 -3.67 -11.07 -28.38
N PRO A 198 -3.45 -11.17 -29.71
CA PRO A 198 -2.14 -10.88 -30.29
C PRO A 198 -1.76 -9.40 -30.21
N GLU A 199 -2.72 -8.49 -30.39
CA GLU A 199 -2.47 -7.05 -30.25
C GLU A 199 -2.15 -6.68 -28.80
N LEU A 200 -2.80 -7.30 -27.83
CA LEU A 200 -2.55 -7.07 -26.41
C LEU A 200 -1.10 -7.43 -26.04
N GLN A 201 -0.56 -8.53 -26.58
CA GLN A 201 0.83 -8.91 -26.31
C GLN A 201 1.83 -7.88 -26.89
N ARG A 202 1.59 -7.41 -28.12
CA ARG A 202 2.39 -6.33 -28.73
C ARG A 202 2.28 -5.04 -27.93
N PHE A 203 1.06 -4.67 -27.54
CA PHE A 203 0.79 -3.46 -26.77
C PHE A 203 1.48 -3.48 -25.40
N LYS A 204 1.45 -4.61 -24.69
CA LYS A 204 2.20 -4.80 -23.43
C LYS A 204 3.69 -4.58 -23.60
N GLN A 205 4.29 -5.18 -24.63
CA GLN A 205 5.71 -5.03 -24.93
C GLN A 205 6.06 -3.57 -25.26
N ASN A 206 5.22 -2.89 -26.06
CA ASN A 206 5.40 -1.48 -26.39
C ASN A 206 5.38 -0.59 -25.12
N ILE A 207 4.38 -0.78 -24.24
CA ILE A 207 4.28 -0.03 -22.99
C ILE A 207 5.53 -0.24 -22.13
N LEU A 208 5.98 -1.50 -21.96
CA LEU A 208 7.17 -1.79 -21.15
C LEU A 208 8.43 -1.15 -21.73
N ASN A 209 8.59 -1.20 -23.06
CA ASN A 209 9.72 -0.58 -23.75
C ASN A 209 9.72 0.94 -23.60
N GLU A 210 8.56 1.59 -23.69
CA GLU A 210 8.43 3.04 -23.51
C GLU A 210 8.69 3.47 -22.07
N LEU A 211 8.16 2.74 -21.09
CA LEU A 211 8.43 2.98 -19.67
C LEU A 211 9.92 2.84 -19.34
N HIS A 212 10.57 1.82 -19.90
CA HIS A 212 12.01 1.60 -19.74
C HIS A 212 12.83 2.71 -20.40
N THR A 213 12.46 3.12 -21.62
CA THR A 213 13.15 4.19 -22.37
C THR A 213 13.05 5.54 -21.65
N ALA A 214 11.90 5.83 -21.04
CA ALA A 214 11.68 7.05 -20.26
C ALA A 214 12.27 7.00 -18.84
N GLY A 215 12.71 5.83 -18.38
CA GLY A 215 13.28 5.62 -17.05
C GLY A 215 12.26 5.61 -15.91
N VAL A 216 11.00 5.28 -16.19
CA VAL A 216 9.91 5.28 -15.21
C VAL A 216 9.97 4.01 -14.37
N LYS A 217 9.99 4.16 -13.04
CA LYS A 217 10.01 3.02 -12.11
C LYS A 217 8.58 2.55 -11.80
N ILE A 218 8.23 1.37 -12.29
CA ILE A 218 6.98 0.69 -11.89
C ILE A 218 7.22 -0.24 -10.72
N TYR A 219 6.17 -0.49 -9.94
CA TYR A 219 6.21 -1.47 -8.87
C TYR A 219 6.43 -2.87 -9.44
N ARG A 220 7.41 -3.58 -8.89
CA ARG A 220 7.68 -4.99 -9.15
C ARG A 220 7.56 -5.75 -7.84
N PHE A 221 6.92 -6.90 -7.89
CA PHE A 221 6.83 -7.79 -6.75
C PHE A 221 8.24 -8.30 -6.41
N PRO A 222 8.76 -8.11 -5.18
CA PRO A 222 10.04 -8.64 -4.76
C PRO A 222 10.08 -10.17 -4.83
N ILE A 223 11.26 -10.68 -5.16
CA ILE A 223 11.54 -12.09 -5.41
C ILE A 223 12.43 -12.68 -4.29
N ASP A 224 12.74 -11.87 -3.27
CA ASP A 224 13.70 -12.20 -2.22
C ASP A 224 13.24 -13.35 -1.30
N ASP A 225 11.95 -13.66 -1.30
CA ASP A 225 11.38 -14.78 -0.54
C ASP A 225 11.27 -16.02 -1.42
N GLU A 226 12.08 -17.06 -1.12
CA GLU A 226 12.12 -18.32 -1.87
C GLU A 226 10.76 -19.01 -1.95
N THR A 227 9.87 -18.79 -0.97
CA THR A 227 8.55 -19.46 -0.94
C THR A 227 7.55 -18.87 -1.94
N LEU A 228 7.72 -17.59 -2.29
CA LEU A 228 6.81 -16.85 -3.18
C LEU A 228 7.48 -16.36 -4.47
N ALA A 229 8.78 -16.57 -4.61
CA ALA A 229 9.57 -16.12 -5.75
C ALA A 229 8.95 -16.55 -7.09
N GLU A 230 8.55 -17.81 -7.24
CA GLU A 230 7.97 -18.31 -8.49
C GLU A 230 6.65 -17.62 -8.86
N GLU A 231 5.79 -17.35 -7.89
CA GLU A 231 4.52 -16.67 -8.09
C GLU A 231 4.73 -15.18 -8.38
N ASN A 232 5.63 -14.53 -7.65
CA ASN A 232 6.01 -13.14 -7.86
C ASN A 232 6.63 -12.92 -9.24
N ILE A 233 7.45 -13.85 -9.74
CA ILE A 233 7.99 -13.82 -11.11
C ILE A 233 6.87 -13.91 -12.13
N LYS A 234 5.92 -14.85 -11.95
CA LYS A 234 4.75 -14.97 -12.83
C LYS A 234 3.92 -13.69 -12.82
N ALA A 235 3.71 -13.08 -11.65
CA ALA A 235 2.97 -11.82 -11.51
C ALA A 235 3.69 -10.66 -12.20
N ASN A 236 5.01 -10.55 -12.04
CA ASN A 236 5.83 -9.55 -12.72
C ASN A 236 5.78 -9.68 -14.24
N ASN A 237 5.76 -10.92 -14.77
CA ASN A 237 5.64 -11.18 -16.20
C ASN A 237 4.26 -10.83 -16.79
N LEU A 238 3.23 -10.71 -15.94
CA LEU A 238 1.89 -10.33 -16.37
C LEU A 238 1.71 -8.81 -16.49
N LEU A 239 2.63 -8.01 -15.94
CA LEU A 239 2.60 -6.56 -16.02
C LEU A 239 2.87 -6.07 -17.46
N PRO A 240 2.16 -5.02 -17.93
CA PRO A 240 1.01 -4.37 -17.31
C PRO A 240 -0.24 -5.28 -17.33
N LEU A 241 -1.05 -5.20 -16.25
CA LEU A 241 -2.21 -6.08 -16.08
C LEU A 241 -3.32 -5.70 -17.05
N ALA A 242 -3.89 -6.68 -17.74
CA ALA A 242 -5.03 -6.46 -18.63
C ALA A 242 -6.31 -6.83 -17.87
N VAL A 243 -7.19 -5.86 -17.66
CA VAL A 243 -8.38 -6.04 -16.81
C VAL A 243 -9.68 -5.73 -17.54
N VAL A 244 -10.72 -6.48 -17.15
CA VAL A 244 -12.10 -6.28 -17.57
C VAL A 244 -12.96 -6.32 -16.31
N GLY A 245 -13.42 -5.17 -15.84
CA GLY A 245 -14.34 -5.09 -14.70
C GLY A 245 -15.80 -5.20 -15.15
N SER A 246 -16.60 -6.00 -14.46
CA SER A 246 -18.06 -6.06 -14.67
C SER A 246 -18.84 -6.00 -13.36
N ASN A 247 -19.92 -5.21 -13.37
CA ASN A 247 -20.87 -5.14 -12.26
C ASN A 247 -22.07 -6.09 -12.47
N GLU A 248 -22.15 -6.72 -13.65
CA GLU A 248 -23.25 -7.60 -14.05
C GLU A 248 -22.85 -9.07 -13.93
N THR A 249 -23.78 -9.90 -13.48
CA THR A 249 -23.64 -11.35 -13.43
C THR A 249 -24.42 -11.99 -14.57
N VAL A 250 -23.73 -12.81 -15.36
CA VAL A 250 -24.31 -13.55 -16.49
C VAL A 250 -24.27 -15.04 -16.16
N LYS A 251 -25.33 -15.77 -16.53
CA LYS A 251 -25.39 -17.22 -16.40
C LYS A 251 -24.59 -17.86 -17.54
N VAL A 252 -23.42 -18.43 -17.21
CA VAL A 252 -22.61 -19.22 -18.15
C VAL A 252 -22.69 -20.68 -17.71
N GLY A 253 -23.45 -21.48 -18.47
CA GLY A 253 -23.75 -22.86 -18.08
C GLY A 253 -24.62 -22.91 -16.82
N ASN A 254 -24.10 -23.54 -15.75
CA ASN A 254 -24.82 -23.69 -14.47
C ASN A 254 -24.33 -22.74 -13.36
N GLN A 255 -23.42 -21.81 -13.67
CA GLN A 255 -22.87 -20.86 -12.70
C GLN A 255 -23.16 -19.43 -13.11
N TYR A 256 -23.42 -18.58 -12.11
CA TYR A 256 -23.48 -17.13 -12.29
C TYR A 256 -22.08 -16.58 -12.11
N VAL A 257 -21.54 -15.99 -13.16
CA VAL A 257 -20.20 -15.39 -13.17
C VAL A 257 -20.31 -13.91 -13.52
N ARG A 258 -19.45 -13.09 -12.93
CA ARG A 258 -19.33 -11.69 -13.34
C ARG A 258 -18.73 -11.63 -14.74
N ALA A 259 -19.47 -11.05 -15.67
CA ALA A 259 -19.10 -11.04 -17.07
C ALA A 259 -19.77 -9.87 -17.81
N ARG A 260 -19.21 -9.51 -18.96
CA ARG A 260 -19.82 -8.58 -19.91
C ARG A 260 -20.45 -9.35 -21.04
N GLN A 261 -21.75 -9.13 -21.26
CA GLN A 261 -22.49 -9.73 -22.37
C GLN A 261 -22.37 -8.84 -23.61
N TYR A 262 -21.88 -9.42 -24.70
CA TYR A 262 -21.89 -8.82 -26.02
C TYR A 262 -22.79 -9.62 -26.98
N PRO A 263 -23.22 -9.04 -28.11
CA PRO A 263 -23.97 -9.78 -29.13
C PRO A 263 -23.21 -11.01 -29.67
N TRP A 264 -21.89 -10.95 -29.72
CA TRP A 264 -21.01 -12.02 -30.22
C TRP A 264 -20.52 -13.00 -29.16
N GLY A 265 -20.80 -12.77 -27.87
CA GLY A 265 -20.36 -13.68 -26.82
C GLY A 265 -20.28 -13.05 -25.43
N VAL A 266 -19.81 -13.85 -24.47
CA VAL A 266 -19.68 -13.45 -23.07
C VAL A 266 -18.22 -13.34 -22.72
N VAL A 267 -17.79 -12.16 -22.27
CA VAL A 267 -16.44 -11.96 -21.75
C VAL A 267 -16.50 -12.09 -20.24
N GLN A 268 -16.02 -13.23 -19.75
CA GLN A 268 -15.85 -13.41 -18.31
C GLN A 268 -14.80 -12.43 -17.79
N GLU A 269 -15.11 -11.84 -16.64
CA GLU A 269 -14.15 -11.02 -15.93
C GLU A 269 -12.85 -11.79 -15.67
N THR A 270 -11.75 -11.19 -16.10
CA THR A 270 -10.40 -11.76 -16.01
C THR A 270 -9.58 -11.12 -14.91
N CYS A 271 -10.20 -10.33 -14.03
CA CYS A 271 -9.59 -9.80 -12.83
C CYS A 271 -9.16 -10.92 -11.87
N ARG A 272 -8.05 -11.59 -12.22
CA ARG A 272 -7.26 -12.42 -11.31
C ARG A 272 -6.42 -11.54 -10.38
N PHE A 273 -6.93 -10.37 -10.01
CA PHE A 273 -6.39 -9.59 -8.91
C PHE A 273 -6.50 -10.37 -7.58
N TYR A 274 -7.32 -11.42 -7.55
CA TYR A 274 -7.40 -12.42 -6.48
C TYR A 274 -6.09 -13.13 -6.15
N PHE A 275 -5.06 -13.08 -7.01
CA PHE A 275 -3.71 -13.56 -6.65
C PHE A 275 -2.80 -12.47 -6.09
N ALA A 276 -3.07 -11.20 -6.40
CA ALA A 276 -2.31 -10.08 -5.87
C ALA A 276 -2.79 -9.65 -4.46
N SER A 277 -4.02 -9.97 -4.05
CA SER A 277 -4.48 -9.65 -2.69
C SER A 277 -3.77 -10.48 -1.61
N PHE A 278 -3.43 -11.75 -1.89
CA PHE A 278 -2.66 -12.59 -0.96
C PHE A 278 -1.19 -12.13 -0.89
N GLN A 279 -0.59 -11.77 -2.04
CA GLN A 279 0.76 -11.23 -2.11
C GLN A 279 0.86 -9.81 -1.53
N ILE A 280 -0.11 -8.92 -1.75
CA ILE A 280 -0.12 -7.56 -1.16
C ILE A 280 -0.18 -7.62 0.37
N ASN A 281 -0.78 -8.64 0.97
CA ASN A 281 -0.81 -8.81 2.42
C ASN A 281 0.57 -9.14 3.02
N GLU A 282 1.33 -10.02 2.38
CA GLU A 282 2.69 -10.36 2.83
C GLU A 282 3.72 -9.30 2.43
N GLN A 283 3.51 -8.67 1.27
CA GLN A 283 4.23 -7.49 0.80
C GLN A 283 3.96 -6.28 1.68
N LEU A 284 2.77 -6.06 2.25
CA LEU A 284 2.52 -4.98 3.20
C LEU A 284 3.26 -5.21 4.51
N THR A 285 3.41 -6.45 4.98
CA THR A 285 4.28 -6.76 6.12
C THR A 285 5.76 -6.59 5.78
N ASN A 286 6.20 -6.98 4.58
CA ASN A 286 7.58 -6.80 4.12
C ASN A 286 7.91 -5.34 3.77
N ILE A 287 6.97 -4.57 3.25
CA ILE A 287 7.04 -3.12 3.03
C ILE A 287 7.05 -2.44 4.41
N LYS A 288 6.16 -2.79 5.34
CA LYS A 288 6.26 -2.30 6.74
C LYS A 288 7.61 -2.62 7.38
N LYS A 289 8.19 -3.80 7.09
CA LYS A 289 9.52 -4.23 7.57
C LYS A 289 10.66 -3.46 6.89
N GLN A 290 10.63 -3.28 5.56
CA GLN A 290 11.60 -2.49 4.80
C GLN A 290 11.55 -1.01 5.15
N TYR A 291 10.35 -0.44 5.32
CA TYR A 291 10.18 0.95 5.76
C TYR A 291 10.66 1.15 7.20
N LYS A 292 10.47 0.15 8.08
CA LYS A 292 11.04 0.15 9.44
C LYS A 292 12.57 0.10 9.40
N ASP A 293 13.15 -0.79 8.60
CA ASP A 293 14.61 -0.89 8.40
C ASP A 293 15.22 0.39 7.78
N GLN A 294 14.55 1.03 6.82
CA GLN A 294 15.00 2.28 6.20
C GLN A 294 14.88 3.46 7.17
N LYS A 295 13.84 3.49 8.00
CA LYS A 295 13.65 4.48 9.06
C LYS A 295 14.72 4.34 10.14
N ASP A 296 14.96 3.13 10.64
CA ASP A 296 15.98 2.84 11.65
C ASP A 296 17.40 3.22 11.15
N LYS A 297 17.71 2.99 9.86
CA LYS A 297 18.98 3.43 9.23
C LYS A 297 19.10 4.95 9.09
N CYS A 298 17.99 5.66 8.86
CA CYS A 298 17.98 7.11 8.76
C CYS A 298 18.14 7.76 10.14
N ASP A 299 17.43 7.22 11.15
CA ASP A 299 17.49 7.66 12.54
C ASP A 299 18.87 7.43 13.16
N GLU A 300 19.53 6.31 12.84
CA GLU A 300 20.90 6.02 13.29
C GLU A 300 21.93 6.99 12.68
N LYS A 301 21.82 7.28 11.38
CA LYS A 301 22.69 8.28 10.72
C LYS A 301 22.51 9.68 11.34
N TRP A 302 21.28 10.04 11.68
CA TRP A 302 21.01 11.31 12.35
C TRP A 302 21.61 11.36 13.75
N ARG A 303 21.49 10.27 14.54
CA ARG A 303 22.12 10.20 15.87
C ARG A 303 23.63 10.39 15.83
N ILE A 304 24.29 9.82 14.83
CA ILE A 304 25.74 9.99 14.64
C ILE A 304 26.08 11.45 14.31
N LEU A 305 25.34 12.07 13.39
CA LEU A 305 25.50 13.49 13.03
C LEU A 305 25.28 14.42 14.23
N GLU A 306 24.31 14.13 15.10
CA GLU A 306 24.01 14.92 16.28
C GLU A 306 25.12 14.79 17.35
N GLN A 307 25.69 13.60 17.52
CA GLN A 307 26.87 13.41 18.37
C GLN A 307 28.09 14.16 17.85
N GLU A 308 28.33 14.12 16.53
CA GLU A 308 29.43 14.85 15.89
C GLU A 308 29.28 16.37 16.03
N MET A 309 28.06 16.89 15.84
CA MET A 309 27.76 18.31 16.06
C MET A 309 28.00 18.72 17.52
N ASN A 310 27.57 17.91 18.48
CA ASN A 310 27.79 18.19 19.91
C ASN A 310 29.28 18.13 20.29
N LEU A 311 30.03 17.18 19.75
CA LEU A 311 31.49 17.10 19.90
C LEU A 311 32.20 18.31 19.29
N PHE A 312 31.74 18.77 18.13
CA PHE A 312 32.26 19.96 17.48
C PHE A 312 31.98 21.23 18.31
N GLU A 313 30.78 21.38 18.86
CA GLU A 313 30.44 22.47 19.77
C GLU A 313 31.29 22.47 21.04
N GLN A 314 31.49 21.30 21.65
CA GLN A 314 32.34 21.17 22.85
C GLN A 314 33.80 21.56 22.55
N ARG A 315 34.33 21.14 21.39
CA ARG A 315 35.67 21.56 20.91
C ARG A 315 35.74 23.07 20.69
N LYS A 316 34.69 23.68 20.14
CA LYS A 316 34.61 25.13 19.96
C LYS A 316 34.58 25.88 21.30
N ARG A 317 33.82 25.38 22.28
CA ARG A 317 33.74 25.96 23.64
C ARG A 317 35.07 25.84 24.38
N THR A 318 35.69 24.66 24.37
CA THR A 318 37.02 24.45 24.97
C THR A 318 38.09 25.31 24.30
N ASN A 319 38.09 25.44 22.98
CA ASN A 319 39.00 26.34 22.26
C ASN A 319 38.77 27.83 22.58
N MET A 320 37.52 28.25 22.78
CA MET A 320 37.25 29.63 23.23
C MET A 320 37.66 29.87 24.69
N GLU A 321 37.54 28.87 25.56
CA GLU A 321 37.97 28.95 26.95
C GLU A 321 39.50 28.98 27.10
N THR A 322 40.23 28.22 26.28
CA THR A 322 41.70 28.27 26.22
C THR A 322 42.18 29.62 25.69
N MET A 323 41.52 30.19 24.68
CA MET A 323 41.81 31.54 24.20
C MET A 323 41.56 32.62 25.28
N LYS A 324 40.45 32.54 26.02
CA LYS A 324 40.14 33.48 27.13
C LYS A 324 41.10 33.35 28.32
N LYS A 325 41.59 32.15 28.62
CA LYS A 325 42.63 31.93 29.65
C LYS A 325 44.00 32.47 29.21
N GLY A 326 44.31 32.46 27.92
CA GLY A 326 45.52 33.06 27.37
C GLY A 326 45.54 34.60 27.43
N THR A 327 44.38 35.26 27.38
CA THR A 327 44.30 36.74 27.42
C THR A 327 44.36 37.33 28.84
N LYS A 328 44.10 36.54 29.89
CA LYS A 328 44.19 36.98 31.30
C LYS A 328 45.59 36.84 31.92
N LYS A 329 46.59 36.41 31.15
CA LYS A 329 47.96 36.15 31.62
C LYS A 329 49.00 37.17 31.11
N LYS A 330 48.56 38.34 30.67
CA LYS A 330 49.43 39.48 30.33
C LYS A 330 49.17 40.63 31.27
#